data_AF-A0A2V8SCS3-F1
#
_entry.id   AF-A0A2V8SCS3-F1
#
_cell.length_a   1.000
_cell.length_b   1.000
_cell.length_c   1.000
_cell.angle_alpha   90.00
_cell.angle_beta   90.00
_cell.angle_gamma   90.00
#
_symmetry.space_group_name_H-M   'P 1'
#
loop_
_entity.id
_entity.type
_entity.pdbx_description
1 polymer ?
#
loop_
_entity_poly.entity_id
_entity_poly.type
_entity_poly.pdbx_seq_one_letter_code
_entity_poly.pdbx_strand_id
1 'polypeptide(L)'
;MVQQVASLLGAALILGAYAAHQAGRMGRESVPYHLLNALGAVVLCAVAIDASQIGFVLLEAVWALISLAALVRLLRRGPSGA
;
A
#
# COMPACT_ATOMS: atom_id res chain seq x y z
N MET A 1 9.49 19.08 7.71
CA MET A 1 8.97 18.24 8.81
C MET A 1 7.70 17.48 8.42
N VAL A 2 6.67 18.14 7.89
CA VAL A 2 5.43 17.46 7.45
C VAL A 2 5.68 16.32 6.47
N GLN A 3 6.48 16.54 5.42
CA GLN A 3 6.82 15.50 4.43
C GLN A 3 7.56 14.31 5.06
N GLN A 4 8.47 14.57 6.01
CA GLN A 4 9.18 13.51 6.72
C GLN A 4 8.23 12.61 7.52
N VAL A 5 7.27 13.22 8.21
CA VAL A 5 6.23 12.50 8.96
C VAL A 5 5.34 11.72 8.01
N ALA A 6 4.94 12.31 6.88
CA ALA A 6 4.18 11.61 5.83
C ALA A 6 4.95 10.40 5.28
N SER A 7 6.25 10.55 4.97
CA SER A 7 7.09 9.43 4.55
C SER A 7 7.17 8.33 5.60
N LEU A 8 7.35 8.69 6.87
CA LEU A 8 7.43 7.73 7.96
C LEU A 8 6.11 6.97 8.12
N LEU A 9 4.97 7.66 8.05
CA LEU A 9 3.65 7.06 8.10
C LEU A 9 3.41 6.13 6.90
N GLY A 10 3.72 6.59 5.67
CA GLY A 10 3.57 5.78 4.46
C GLY A 10 4.41 4.50 4.51
N ALA A 11 5.68 4.62 4.91
CA ALA A 11 6.57 3.48 5.10
C ALA A 11 6.08 2.54 6.21
N ALA A 12 5.61 3.08 7.35
CA ALA A 12 5.10 2.27 8.45
C ALA A 12 3.84 1.46 8.06
N LEU A 13 2.96 2.01 7.22
CA LEU A 13 1.78 1.30 6.72
C LEU A 13 2.18 0.08 5.88
N ILE A 14 3.07 0.29 4.90
CA ILE A 14 3.55 -0.78 4.02
C ILE A 14 4.35 -1.83 4.81
N LEU A 15 5.30 -1.40 5.63
CA LEU A 15 6.13 -2.30 6.42
C LEU A 15 5.31 -3.04 7.48
N GLY A 16 4.33 -2.39 8.09
CA GLY A 16 3.40 -3.02 9.02
C GLY A 16 2.57 -4.11 8.35
N ALA A 17 2.05 -3.85 7.14
CA ALA A 17 1.34 -4.85 6.35
C ALA A 17 2.24 -6.02 5.96
N TYR A 18 3.47 -5.73 5.50
CA TYR A 18 4.45 -6.75 5.16
C TYR A 18 4.87 -7.60 6.36
N ALA A 19 5.16 -6.98 7.50
CA ALA A 19 5.55 -7.67 8.73
C ALA A 19 4.40 -8.53 9.26
N ALA A 20 3.17 -8.02 9.27
CA ALA A 20 1.99 -8.81 9.66
C ALA A 20 1.77 -10.00 8.72
N HIS A 21 1.99 -9.81 7.42
CA HIS A 21 1.93 -10.89 6.45
C HIS A 21 3.02 -11.94 6.69
N GLN A 22 4.27 -11.51 6.90
CA GLN A 22 5.41 -12.39 7.15
C GLN A 22 5.26 -13.17 8.47
N ALA A 23 4.61 -12.57 9.47
CA ALA A 23 4.26 -13.21 10.73
C ALA A 23 3.07 -14.19 10.61
N GLY A 24 2.51 -14.41 9.42
CA GLY A 24 1.35 -15.27 9.20
C GLY A 24 0.02 -14.71 9.73
N ARG A 25 0.01 -13.45 10.19
CA ARG A 25 -1.18 -12.78 10.76
C ARG A 25 -2.08 -12.15 9.69
N MET A 26 -1.60 -12.05 8.46
CA MET A 26 -2.30 -11.41 7.35
C MET A 26 -2.05 -12.19 6.05
N GLY A 27 -3.10 -12.48 5.28
CA GLY A 27 -2.97 -13.15 3.99
C GLY A 27 -2.50 -12.19 2.89
N ARG A 28 -1.72 -12.68 1.90
CA ARG A 28 -1.28 -11.89 0.74
C ARG A 28 -2.46 -11.35 -0.09
N GLU A 29 -3.54 -12.13 -0.17
CA GLU A 29 -4.78 -11.74 -0.87
C GLU A 29 -5.86 -11.25 0.11
N SER A 30 -5.46 -10.58 1.20
CA SER A 30 -6.43 -10.06 2.17
C SER A 30 -6.75 -8.58 1.93
N VAL A 31 -8.00 -8.20 2.18
CA VAL A 31 -8.46 -6.79 2.10
C VAL A 31 -7.56 -5.87 2.94
N PRO A 32 -7.24 -6.19 4.21
CA PRO A 32 -6.41 -5.30 5.03
C PRO A 32 -4.99 -5.13 4.47
N TYR A 33 -4.41 -6.19 3.88
CA TYR A 33 -3.07 -6.13 3.29
C TYR A 33 -3.02 -5.15 2.12
N HIS A 34 -3.93 -5.31 1.16
CA HIS A 34 -3.97 -4.44 -0.01
C HIS A 34 -4.40 -3.01 0.35
N LEU A 35 -5.25 -2.82 1.35
CA LEU A 35 -5.65 -1.49 1.80
C LEU A 35 -4.47 -0.73 2.44
N LEU A 36 -3.73 -1.36 3.35
CA LEU A 36 -2.56 -0.75 3.99
C LEU A 36 -1.47 -0.41 2.96
N ASN A 37 -1.20 -1.33 2.02
CA ASN A 37 -0.24 -1.07 0.95
C ASN A 37 -0.70 0.07 0.03
N ALA A 38 -1.98 0.10 -0.37
CA ALA A 38 -2.50 1.18 -1.20
C ALA A 38 -2.39 2.55 -0.51
N LEU A 39 -2.79 2.65 0.77
CA LEU A 39 -2.71 3.89 1.52
C LEU A 39 -1.27 4.35 1.71
N GLY A 40 -0.36 3.46 2.10
CA GLY A 40 1.06 3.79 2.26
C GLY A 40 1.70 4.25 0.95
N ALA A 41 1.41 3.56 -0.16
CA ALA A 41 1.95 3.89 -1.47
C ALA A 41 1.43 5.22 -2.01
N VAL A 42 0.14 5.55 -1.80
CA VAL A 42 -0.40 6.87 -2.17
C VAL A 42 0.30 7.99 -1.41
N VAL A 43 0.55 7.81 -0.11
CA VAL A 43 1.28 8.80 0.71
C VAL A 43 2.71 8.96 0.23
N LEU A 44 3.43 7.86 -0.01
CA LEU A 44 4.81 7.90 -0.50
C LEU A 44 4.91 8.47 -1.91
N CYS A 45 3.96 8.17 -2.79
CA CYS A 45 3.86 8.75 -4.12
C CYS A 45 3.72 10.27 -4.07
N ALA A 46 2.84 10.79 -3.21
CA ALA A 46 2.69 12.23 -3.02
C ALA A 46 4.00 12.89 -2.54
N VAL A 47 4.69 12.27 -1.59
CA VAL A 47 6.00 12.78 -1.13
C VAL A 47 7.06 12.70 -2.23
N ALA A 48 7.06 11.63 -3.04
CA ALA A 48 8.00 11.47 -4.15
C ALA A 48 7.81 12.52 -5.25
N ILE A 49 6.56 12.90 -5.52
CA ILE A 49 6.22 13.98 -6.47
C ILE A 49 6.80 15.29 -5.98
N ASP A 50 6.56 15.65 -4.71
CA ASP A 50 7.12 16.88 -4.12
C ASP A 50 8.66 16.88 -4.14
N ALA A 51 9.27 15.70 -3.93
CA ALA A 51 10.71 15.53 -3.96
C ALA A 51 11.30 15.43 -5.39
N SER A 52 10.48 15.51 -6.45
CA SER A 52 10.88 15.35 -7.85
C SER A 52 11.65 14.04 -8.13
N GLN A 53 11.35 12.98 -7.37
CA GLN A 53 12.03 11.68 -7.48
C GLN A 53 11.28 10.75 -8.42
N ILE A 54 11.46 10.94 -9.73
CA ILE A 54 10.67 10.24 -10.77
C ILE A 54 10.69 8.72 -10.62
N GLY A 55 11.84 8.12 -10.28
CA GLY A 55 11.93 6.67 -10.05
C GLY A 55 11.07 6.19 -8.87
N PHE A 56 11.00 7.00 -7.82
CA PHE A 56 10.18 6.73 -6.63
C PHE A 56 8.69 7.00 -6.92
N VAL A 57 8.38 8.04 -7.68
CA VAL A 57 7.01 8.31 -8.16
C VAL A 57 6.47 7.10 -8.94
N LEU A 58 7.26 6.58 -9.90
CA LEU A 58 6.86 5.41 -10.68
C LEU A 58 6.65 4.18 -9.79
N LEU A 59 7.60 3.91 -8.89
CA LEU A 59 7.53 2.79 -7.96
C LEU A 59 6.24 2.83 -7.12
N GLU A 60 6.00 3.94 -6.44
CA GLU A 60 4.86 4.09 -5.53
C GLU A 60 3.52 4.17 -6.28
N ALA A 61 3.49 4.80 -7.46
CA ALA A 61 2.30 4.81 -8.30
C ALA A 61 1.92 3.40 -8.76
N VAL A 62 2.89 2.59 -9.22
CA VAL A 62 2.64 1.19 -9.59
C VAL A 62 2.16 0.40 -8.38
N TRP A 63 2.78 0.60 -7.21
CA TRP A 63 2.39 -0.08 -5.98
C TRP A 63 0.96 0.25 -5.54
N ALA A 64 0.57 1.52 -5.62
CA ALA A 64 -0.79 1.95 -5.35
C ALA A 64 -1.79 1.32 -6.34
N LEU A 65 -1.49 1.33 -7.65
CA LEU A 65 -2.35 0.77 -8.69
C LEU A 65 -2.56 -0.73 -8.54
N ILE A 66 -1.50 -1.52 -8.33
CA ILE A 66 -1.65 -2.97 -8.18
C ILE A 66 -2.41 -3.33 -6.90
N SER A 67 -2.20 -2.57 -5.82
CA SER A 67 -2.90 -2.76 -4.54
C SER A 67 -4.38 -2.43 -4.68
N LEU A 68 -4.72 -1.33 -5.36
CA LEU A 68 -6.10 -0.96 -5.65
C LEU A 68 -6.77 -1.99 -6.57
N ALA A 69 -6.09 -2.47 -7.62
CA ALA A 69 -6.62 -3.50 -8.50
C ALA A 69 -6.89 -4.81 -7.75
N ALA A 70 -6.01 -5.21 -6.84
CA ALA A 70 -6.21 -6.38 -5.99
C ALA A 70 -7.41 -6.18 -5.04
N LEU A 71 -7.53 -5.00 -4.42
CA LEU A 71 -8.65 -4.65 -3.56
C LEU A 71 -9.98 -4.71 -4.32
N VAL A 72 -10.06 -4.12 -5.51
CA VAL A 72 -11.25 -4.16 -6.37
C VAL A 72 -11.60 -5.60 -6.76
N ARG A 73 -10.62 -6.43 -7.12
CA ARG A 73 -10.87 -7.86 -7.41
C ARG A 73 -11.44 -8.60 -6.21
N LEU A 74 -10.90 -8.33 -5.02
CA LEU A 74 -11.31 -9.02 -3.79
C LEU A 74 -12.72 -8.60 -3.35
N LEU A 75 -13.04 -7.32 -3.45
CA LEU A 75 -14.40 -6.81 -3.18
C LEU A 75 -15.43 -7.33 -4.19
N ARG A 76 -15.04 -7.51 -5.46
CA ARG A 76 -15.90 -8.09 -6.51
C ARG A 76 -16.14 -9.60 -6.34
N ARG A 77 -15.24 -10.32 -5.67
CA ARG A 77 -15.41 -11.76 -5.44
C ARG A 77 -16.52 -12.08 -4.44
N GLY A 78 -16.94 -11.11 -3.61
CA GLY A 78 -18.00 -11.29 -2.62
C GLY A 78 -17.71 -12.40 -1.58
N PRO A 79 -18.48 -12.54 -0.51
CA PRO A 79 -18.27 -13.55 0.54
C PRO A 79 -18.57 -15.01 0.12
N SER A 80 -18.57 -15.35 -1.17
CA SER A 80 -19.03 -16.66 -1.63
C SER A 80 -17.88 -17.64 -1.82
N GLY A 81 -17.57 -18.39 -0.75
CA GLY A 81 -16.64 -19.52 -0.80
C GLY A 81 -16.33 -20.19 0.54
N ALA A 82 -17.19 -20.09 1.55
CA ALA A 82 -17.12 -20.84 2.80
C ALA A 82 -18.36 -21.72 2.96
#